data_AF-A0A9Q0L6A8-F1
#
_entry.id   AF-A0A9Q0L6A8-F1
#
_cell.length_a   1.000
_cell.length_b   1.000
_cell.length_c   1.000
_cell.angle_alpha   90.00
_cell.angle_beta   90.00
_cell.angle_gamma   90.00
#
_symmetry.space_group_name_H-M   'P 1'
#
loop_
_entity.id
_entity.type
_entity.pdbx_description
1 polymer ?
#
loop_
_entity_poly.entity_id
_entity_poly.type
_entity_poly.pdbx_seq_one_letter_code
_entity_poly.pdbx_strand_id
1 'polypeptide(L)'
;MMREWIRDPNQEVIKYMLSRRMVLIFKQGDPNQISNYRPISINNDLVRIFLKRIFEEIEPIWEYISYQQMGFRKMMDTRIAVLELQKKLKEIKEPYIISIDIQKCFDIIDHGLIRKVINKFISNNNIKKLLNEYYKGNGCGIYQGDPLSPLIFGMVSHFIIEKIKLRVDHIQMYADDMILLVKNSYNKVITKVQSIL
;
A
#
# COMPACT_ATOMS: atom_id res chain seq x y z
N MET A 1 -6.33 26.88 -11.18
CA MET A 1 -7.04 26.06 -10.17
C MET A 1 -6.19 24.91 -9.59
N MET A 2 -6.06 23.72 -10.22
CA MET A 2 -5.37 22.57 -9.56
C MET A 2 -3.89 22.80 -9.26
N ARG A 3 -3.15 23.50 -10.13
CA ARG A 3 -1.75 23.88 -9.86
C ARG A 3 -1.62 24.84 -8.66
N GLU A 4 -2.62 25.69 -8.44
CA GLU A 4 -2.64 26.61 -7.30
C GLU A 4 -2.94 25.86 -6.01
N TRP A 5 -3.82 24.85 -6.04
CA TRP A 5 -4.07 23.98 -4.90
C TRP A 5 -2.83 23.18 -4.47
N ILE A 6 -2.00 22.78 -5.43
CA ILE A 6 -0.69 22.18 -5.12
C ILE A 6 0.26 23.25 -4.59
N ARG A 7 0.29 24.46 -5.17
CA ARG A 7 1.24 25.52 -4.79
C ARG A 7 0.98 26.07 -3.38
N ASP A 8 -0.28 26.23 -3.00
CA ASP A 8 -0.70 26.71 -1.69
C ASP A 8 -1.97 25.97 -1.23
N PRO A 9 -1.81 24.78 -0.62
CA PRO A 9 -2.94 24.05 -0.08
C PRO A 9 -3.49 24.77 1.16
N ASN A 10 -4.54 25.56 0.96
CA ASN A 10 -5.25 26.23 2.04
C ASN A 10 -6.17 25.25 2.81
N GLN A 11 -6.67 25.65 3.97
CA GLN A 11 -7.51 24.78 4.81
C GLN A 11 -8.84 24.37 4.14
N GLU A 12 -9.36 25.17 3.21
CA GLU A 12 -10.58 24.82 2.48
C GLU A 12 -10.36 23.64 1.52
N VAL A 13 -9.25 23.63 0.78
CA VAL A 13 -8.89 22.50 -0.10
C VAL A 13 -8.75 21.22 0.73
N ILE A 14 -8.09 21.28 1.89
CA ILE A 14 -7.95 20.13 2.78
C ILE A 14 -9.31 19.66 3.30
N LYS A 15 -10.16 20.58 3.79
CA LYS A 15 -11.51 20.25 4.27
C LYS A 15 -12.36 19.60 3.18
N TYR A 16 -12.26 20.11 1.95
CA TYR A 16 -12.95 19.57 0.80
C TYR A 16 -12.45 18.15 0.43
N MET A 17 -11.14 17.93 0.45
CA MET A 17 -10.54 16.60 0.24
C MET A 17 -10.93 15.58 1.31
N LEU A 18 -11.15 16.02 2.54
CA LEU A 18 -11.58 15.16 3.65
C LEU A 18 -13.09 14.84 3.59
N SER A 19 -13.88 15.63 2.86
CA SER A 19 -15.31 15.39 2.66
C SER A 19 -15.53 14.21 1.69
N ARG A 20 -15.72 13.02 2.26
CA ARG A 20 -15.88 11.77 1.52
C ARG A 20 -17.10 11.00 2.02
N ARG A 21 -17.71 10.20 1.14
CA ARG A 21 -18.76 9.25 1.53
C ARG A 21 -18.15 7.88 1.73
N MET A 22 -18.35 7.27 2.90
CA MET A 22 -18.02 5.86 3.11
C MET A 22 -19.21 4.99 2.72
N VAL A 23 -18.96 3.95 1.93
CA VAL A 23 -19.95 2.93 1.57
C VAL A 23 -19.41 1.57 2.01
N LEU A 24 -20.24 0.77 2.67
CA LEU A 24 -19.90 -0.57 3.07
C LEU A 24 -20.35 -1.55 1.98
N ILE A 25 -19.42 -2.34 1.45
CA ILE A 25 -19.69 -3.39 0.47
C ILE A 25 -19.55 -4.75 1.17
N PHE A 26 -20.60 -5.56 1.14
CA PHE A 26 -20.54 -6.91 1.69
C PHE A 26 -19.49 -7.75 0.96
N LYS A 27 -18.57 -8.39 1.70
CA LYS A 27 -17.49 -9.21 1.14
C LYS A 27 -17.83 -10.71 1.19
N GLN A 28 -18.07 -11.25 2.39
CA GLN A 28 -18.29 -12.70 2.61
C GLN A 28 -18.76 -12.97 4.05
N GLY A 29 -19.33 -14.15 4.32
CA GLY A 29 -19.68 -14.57 5.68
C GLY A 29 -21.08 -14.15 6.11
N ASP A 30 -21.28 -13.87 7.40
CA ASP A 30 -22.56 -13.43 7.97
C ASP A 30 -22.80 -11.93 7.68
N PRO A 31 -23.89 -11.56 6.97
CA PRO A 31 -24.25 -10.16 6.71
C PRO A 31 -24.55 -9.34 7.97
N ASN A 32 -24.79 -9.95 9.13
CA ASN A 32 -25.04 -9.22 10.36
C ASN A 32 -23.75 -8.77 11.07
N GLN A 33 -22.59 -9.22 10.61
CA GLN A 33 -21.30 -8.84 11.19
C GLN A 33 -20.62 -7.75 10.36
N ILE A 34 -20.41 -6.57 10.96
CA ILE A 34 -19.76 -5.42 10.29
C ILE A 34 -18.36 -5.75 9.76
N SER A 35 -17.66 -6.71 10.37
CA SER A 35 -16.33 -7.16 9.97
C SER A 35 -16.28 -7.79 8.58
N ASN A 36 -17.44 -8.25 8.08
CA ASN A 36 -17.63 -8.89 6.78
C ASN A 36 -17.90 -7.89 5.66
N TYR A 37 -17.93 -6.60 5.98
CA TYR A 37 -18.04 -5.52 5.02
C TYR A 37 -16.68 -4.87 4.78
N ARG A 38 -16.49 -4.41 3.54
CA ARG A 38 -15.34 -3.64 3.11
C ARG A 38 -15.74 -2.16 3.01
N PRO A 39 -15.11 -1.26 3.77
CA PRO A 39 -15.35 0.17 3.65
C PRO A 39 -14.68 0.72 2.40
N ILE A 40 -15.47 1.29 1.49
CA ILE A 40 -14.98 2.00 0.30
C ILE A 40 -15.20 3.50 0.51
N SER A 41 -14.13 4.27 0.32
CA SER A 41 -14.16 5.74 0.36
C SER A 41 -14.45 6.27 -1.04
N ILE A 42 -15.61 6.90 -1.20
CA ILE A 42 -16.01 7.58 -2.43
C ILE A 42 -15.75 9.07 -2.25
N ASN A 43 -14.69 9.54 -2.89
CA ASN A 43 -14.35 10.97 -2.98
C ASN A 43 -15.19 11.65 -4.07
N ASN A 44 -15.41 12.96 -3.94
CA ASN A 44 -15.96 13.77 -5.02
C ASN A 44 -15.06 13.66 -6.28
N ASP A 45 -15.64 13.71 -7.48
CA ASP A 45 -14.90 13.60 -8.73
C ASP A 45 -13.78 14.64 -8.88
N LEU A 46 -13.99 15.88 -8.43
CA LEU A 46 -12.94 16.90 -8.42
C LEU A 46 -11.74 16.50 -7.56
N VAL A 47 -12.01 15.91 -6.38
CA VAL A 47 -10.97 15.39 -5.50
C VAL A 47 -10.27 14.20 -6.15
N ARG A 48 -11.00 13.29 -6.81
CA ARG A 48 -10.41 12.16 -7.53
C ARG A 48 -9.49 12.62 -8.65
N ILE A 49 -9.90 13.60 -9.46
CA ILE A 49 -9.07 14.16 -10.53
C ILE A 49 -7.83 14.83 -9.93
N PHE A 50 -8.00 15.58 -8.85
CA PHE A 50 -6.88 16.25 -8.17
C PHE A 50 -5.86 15.25 -7.61
N LEU A 51 -6.32 14.23 -6.89
CA LEU A 51 -5.49 13.16 -6.35
C LEU A 51 -4.82 12.35 -7.45
N LYS A 52 -5.51 12.12 -8.58
CA LYS A 52 -4.93 11.48 -9.77
C LYS A 52 -3.81 12.34 -10.35
N ARG A 53 -3.97 13.66 -10.39
CA ARG A 53 -2.92 14.56 -10.86
C ARG A 53 -1.69 14.54 -9.94
N ILE A 54 -1.90 14.51 -8.63
CA ILE A 54 -0.81 14.33 -7.66
C ILE A 54 -0.12 12.98 -7.90
N PHE A 55 -0.90 11.91 -8.08
CA PHE A 55 -0.38 10.57 -8.36
C PHE A 55 0.56 10.59 -9.56
N GLU A 56 0.16 11.20 -10.68
CA GLU A 56 1.00 11.29 -11.88
C GLU A 56 2.35 11.97 -11.64
N GLU A 57 2.38 12.97 -10.75
CA GLU A 57 3.62 13.68 -10.40
C GLU A 57 4.55 12.81 -9.55
N ILE A 58 4.00 11.99 -8.67
CA ILE A 58 4.78 11.14 -7.75
C ILE A 58 4.89 9.68 -8.21
N GLU A 59 4.26 9.30 -9.31
CA GLU A 59 4.28 7.94 -9.88
C GLU A 59 5.70 7.40 -10.11
N PRO A 60 6.71 8.21 -10.52
CA PRO A 60 8.09 7.74 -10.65
C PRO A 60 8.68 7.13 -9.37
N ILE A 61 8.07 7.34 -8.19
CA ILE A 61 8.47 6.68 -6.93
C ILE A 61 8.51 5.15 -7.08
N TRP A 62 7.67 4.55 -7.94
CA TRP A 62 7.70 3.10 -8.20
C TRP A 62 9.09 2.57 -8.59
N GLU A 63 9.92 3.38 -9.26
CA GLU A 63 11.29 3.00 -9.65
C GLU A 63 12.26 2.96 -8.46
N TYR A 64 11.91 3.62 -7.34
CA TYR A 64 12.75 3.74 -6.14
C TYR A 64 12.28 2.84 -4.99
N ILE A 65 11.14 2.17 -5.13
CA ILE A 65 10.61 1.21 -4.15
C ILE A 65 10.76 -0.22 -4.66
N SER A 66 10.67 -1.17 -3.73
CA SER A 66 10.99 -2.58 -3.99
C SER A 66 10.13 -3.15 -5.11
N TYR A 67 10.79 -3.72 -6.12
CA TYR A 67 10.13 -4.36 -7.27
C TYR A 67 9.33 -5.61 -6.86
N GLN A 68 9.68 -6.22 -5.74
CA GLN A 68 8.98 -7.38 -5.18
C GLN A 68 7.53 -7.07 -4.80
N GLN A 69 7.14 -5.80 -4.58
CA GLN A 69 5.73 -5.40 -4.56
C GLN A 69 5.27 -5.16 -5.99
N MET A 70 4.66 -6.17 -6.60
CA MET A 70 4.24 -6.16 -8.01
C MET A 70 2.80 -5.63 -8.17
N GLY A 71 2.00 -5.66 -7.10
CA GLY A 71 0.63 -5.17 -7.13
C GLY A 71 0.55 -3.68 -7.42
N PHE A 72 -0.50 -3.27 -8.13
CA PHE A 72 -0.81 -1.88 -8.51
C PHE A 72 0.21 -1.17 -9.41
N ARG A 73 1.32 -1.83 -9.77
CA ARG A 73 2.29 -1.29 -10.72
C ARG A 73 1.76 -1.39 -12.14
N LYS A 74 2.06 -0.37 -12.95
CA LYS A 74 1.78 -0.42 -14.39
C LYS A 74 2.49 -1.62 -15.01
N MET A 75 1.80 -2.29 -15.92
CA MET A 75 2.31 -3.46 -16.67
C MET A 75 2.72 -4.66 -15.78
N MET A 76 2.30 -4.71 -14.51
CA MET A 76 2.52 -5.85 -13.62
C MET A 76 1.18 -6.50 -13.28
N ASP A 77 0.76 -7.43 -14.13
CA ASP A 77 -0.43 -8.23 -13.86
C ASP A 77 -0.09 -9.50 -13.05
N THR A 78 -1.12 -10.22 -12.64
CA THR A 78 -0.98 -11.44 -11.86
C THR A 78 -0.27 -12.56 -12.62
N ARG A 79 -0.32 -12.57 -13.96
CA ARG A 79 0.36 -13.57 -14.79
C ARG A 79 1.86 -13.36 -14.72
N ILE A 80 2.32 -12.11 -14.82
CA ILE A 80 3.73 -11.76 -14.66
C ILE A 80 4.23 -12.14 -13.26
N ALA A 81 3.44 -11.83 -12.22
CA ALA A 81 3.78 -12.21 -10.85
C ALA A 81 3.92 -13.72 -10.66
N VAL A 82 3.02 -14.52 -11.24
CA VAL A 82 3.11 -15.99 -11.18
C VAL A 82 4.32 -16.51 -11.96
N LEU A 83 4.59 -15.97 -13.15
CA LEU A 83 5.76 -16.37 -13.96
C LEU A 83 7.08 -16.08 -13.22
N GLU A 84 7.18 -14.93 -12.56
CA GLU A 84 8.36 -14.57 -11.77
C GLU A 84 8.53 -15.50 -10.56
N LEU A 85 7.44 -15.80 -9.85
CA LEU A 85 7.46 -16.77 -8.76
C LEU A 85 7.91 -18.16 -9.23
N GLN A 86 7.38 -18.64 -10.37
CA GLN A 86 7.77 -19.93 -10.96
C GLN A 86 9.25 -19.96 -11.30
N LYS A 87 9.81 -18.86 -11.83
CA LYS A 87 11.24 -18.75 -12.08
C LYS A 87 12.04 -18.87 -10.78
N LYS A 88 11.61 -18.18 -9.72
CA LYS A 88 12.28 -18.24 -8.40
C LYS A 88 12.19 -19.61 -7.75
N LEU A 89 11.07 -20.31 -7.88
CA LEU A 89 10.90 -21.70 -7.41
C LEU A 89 11.84 -22.69 -8.14
N LYS A 90 12.18 -22.43 -9.41
CA LYS A 90 13.17 -23.24 -10.14
C LYS A 90 14.60 -22.93 -9.73
N GLU A 91 14.91 -21.67 -9.42
CA GLU A 91 16.24 -21.22 -8.98
C GLU A 91 16.56 -21.69 -7.55
N ILE A 92 15.56 -21.67 -6.66
CA ILE A 92 15.68 -22.03 -5.26
C ILE A 92 15.27 -23.49 -5.13
N LYS A 93 16.23 -24.42 -5.10
CA LYS A 93 15.95 -25.86 -4.97
C LYS A 93 15.16 -26.16 -3.68
N GLU A 94 14.00 -26.79 -3.84
CA GLU A 94 13.11 -27.31 -2.78
C GLU A 94 12.83 -26.31 -1.65
N PRO A 95 12.25 -25.13 -1.94
CA PRO A 95 11.94 -24.17 -0.89
C PRO A 95 10.63 -24.54 -0.19
N TYR A 96 10.55 -24.22 1.09
CA TYR A 96 9.28 -24.00 1.77
C TYR A 96 8.62 -22.75 1.21
N ILE A 97 7.33 -22.85 0.87
CA ILE A 97 6.50 -21.74 0.43
C ILE A 97 5.63 -21.32 1.61
N ILE A 98 5.77 -20.07 2.05
CA ILE A 98 4.96 -19.48 3.11
C ILE A 98 4.09 -18.40 2.49
N SER A 99 2.78 -18.57 2.53
CA SER A 99 1.81 -17.53 2.15
C SER A 99 1.34 -16.80 3.41
N ILE A 100 1.35 -15.47 3.36
CA ILE A 100 0.91 -14.59 4.43
C ILE A 100 -0.21 -13.72 3.87
N ASP A 101 -1.37 -13.82 4.51
CA ASP A 101 -2.53 -12.96 4.28
C ASP A 101 -2.61 -11.90 5.39
N ILE A 102 -2.59 -10.62 5.01
CA ILE A 102 -2.68 -9.52 5.97
C ILE A 102 -4.14 -9.08 6.09
N GLN A 103 -4.77 -9.48 7.19
CA GLN A 103 -6.18 -9.17 7.43
C GLN A 103 -6.44 -7.66 7.43
N LYS A 104 -7.31 -7.21 6.52
CA LYS A 104 -7.73 -5.80 6.39
C LYS A 104 -6.54 -4.83 6.28
N CYS A 105 -5.51 -5.22 5.53
CA CYS A 105 -4.25 -4.50 5.43
C CYS A 105 -4.41 -2.99 5.24
N PHE A 106 -5.31 -2.56 4.36
CA PHE A 106 -5.55 -1.14 4.12
C PHE A 106 -6.13 -0.41 5.33
N ASP A 107 -6.95 -1.05 6.16
CA ASP A 107 -7.66 -0.40 7.27
C ASP A 107 -6.77 -0.25 8.52
N ILE A 108 -5.70 -1.06 8.63
CA ILE A 108 -4.86 -1.13 9.85
C ILE A 108 -3.59 -0.28 9.78
N ILE A 109 -3.22 0.26 8.62
CA ILE A 109 -1.97 1.00 8.46
C ILE A 109 -2.01 2.31 9.24
N ASP A 110 -1.10 2.46 10.19
CA ASP A 110 -0.94 3.65 11.02
C ASP A 110 -0.66 4.90 10.18
N HIS A 111 -1.39 6.00 10.45
CA HIS A 111 -1.19 7.28 9.77
C HIS A 111 0.20 7.87 10.06
N GLY A 112 0.78 7.59 11.23
CA GLY A 112 2.17 7.94 11.52
C GLY A 112 3.16 7.27 10.56
N LEU A 113 2.97 5.99 10.24
CA LEU A 113 3.75 5.28 9.23
C LEU A 113 3.53 5.87 7.84
N ILE A 114 2.29 6.19 7.45
CA ILE A 114 1.98 6.83 6.15
C ILE A 114 2.74 8.16 6.02
N ARG A 115 2.70 9.02 7.05
CA ARG A 115 3.45 10.28 7.05
C ARG A 115 4.96 10.07 6.98
N LYS A 116 5.49 9.05 7.66
CA LYS A 116 6.93 8.70 7.55
C LYS A 116 7.32 8.34 6.11
N VAL A 117 6.51 7.54 5.41
CA VAL A 117 6.83 7.15 4.02
C VAL A 117 6.69 8.32 3.06
N ILE A 118 5.66 9.16 3.23
CA ILE A 118 5.48 10.43 2.49
C ILE A 118 6.72 11.32 2.64
N ASN A 119 7.19 11.51 3.87
CA ASN A 119 8.32 12.38 4.15
C ASN A 119 9.65 11.85 3.57
N LYS A 120 9.80 10.52 3.49
CA LYS A 120 10.99 9.86 2.95
C LYS A 120 11.04 9.85 1.42
N PHE A 121 9.92 9.55 0.75
CA PHE A 121 9.94 9.31 -0.71
C PHE A 121 9.49 10.50 -1.56
N ILE A 122 8.65 11.38 -1.04
CA ILE A 122 8.13 12.52 -1.81
C ILE A 122 9.09 13.69 -1.65
N SER A 123 9.69 14.17 -2.74
CA SER A 123 10.61 15.32 -2.71
C SER A 123 9.90 16.66 -2.79
N ASN A 124 8.75 16.75 -3.48
CA ASN A 124 7.99 18.00 -3.58
C ASN A 124 7.40 18.37 -2.21
N ASN A 125 7.88 19.47 -1.63
CA ASN A 125 7.49 19.95 -0.30
C ASN A 125 6.00 20.29 -0.21
N ASN A 126 5.39 20.78 -1.28
CA ASN A 126 3.98 21.15 -1.24
C ASN A 126 3.07 19.92 -1.24
N ILE A 127 3.38 18.93 -2.08
CA ILE A 127 2.67 17.63 -2.07
C ILE A 127 2.87 16.95 -0.71
N LYS A 128 4.09 16.95 -0.19
CA LYS A 128 4.41 16.42 1.14
C LYS A 128 3.57 17.08 2.23
N LYS A 129 3.51 18.42 2.25
CA LYS A 129 2.70 19.19 3.22
C LYS A 129 1.21 18.82 3.10
N LEU A 130 0.69 18.81 1.88
CA LEU A 130 -0.71 18.47 1.60
C LEU A 130 -1.06 17.05 2.09
N LEU A 131 -0.25 16.05 1.74
CA LEU A 131 -0.53 14.65 2.10
C LEU A 131 -0.34 14.39 3.60
N ASN A 132 0.60 15.07 4.25
CA ASN A 132 0.73 15.02 5.70
C ASN A 132 -0.52 15.58 6.42
N GLU A 133 -1.13 16.63 5.89
CA GLU A 133 -2.40 17.14 6.41
C GLU A 133 -3.57 16.20 6.06
N TYR A 134 -3.55 15.56 4.89
CA TYR A 134 -4.58 14.60 4.48
C TYR A 134 -4.61 13.34 5.37
N TYR A 135 -3.45 12.91 5.87
CA TYR A 135 -3.28 11.81 6.83
C TYR A 135 -2.89 12.33 8.23
N LYS A 136 -3.45 13.46 8.67
CA LYS A 136 -3.18 14.04 9.98
C LYS A 136 -3.87 13.28 11.12
N GLY A 137 -3.24 13.28 12.30
CA GLY A 137 -3.75 12.62 13.50
C GLY A 137 -3.14 11.24 13.75
N ASN A 138 -3.76 10.50 14.67
CA ASN A 138 -3.36 9.15 15.09
C ASN A 138 -4.35 8.08 14.57
N GLY A 139 -4.89 8.31 13.37
CA GLY A 139 -5.79 7.36 12.73
C GLY A 139 -5.04 6.16 12.15
N CYS A 140 -5.81 5.17 11.72
CA CYS A 140 -5.34 4.10 10.86
C CYS A 140 -6.16 4.11 9.57
N GLY A 141 -5.61 3.51 8.52
CA GLY A 141 -6.32 3.30 7.27
C GLY A 141 -5.78 4.12 6.11
N ILE A 142 -5.46 3.43 5.02
CA ILE A 142 -5.33 4.00 3.68
C ILE A 142 -6.72 3.96 3.04
N TYR A 143 -7.14 5.05 2.40
CA TYR A 143 -8.50 5.16 1.87
C TYR A 143 -8.72 4.27 0.64
N GLN A 144 -9.54 3.23 0.78
CA GLN A 144 -9.85 2.33 -0.33
C GLN A 144 -10.68 3.07 -1.39
N GLY A 145 -10.19 3.11 -2.64
CA GLY A 145 -10.82 3.85 -3.75
C GLY A 145 -10.16 5.19 -4.10
N ASP A 146 -9.18 5.62 -3.31
CA ASP A 146 -8.37 6.82 -3.59
C ASP A 146 -7.23 6.49 -4.58
N PRO A 147 -7.01 7.31 -5.64
CA PRO A 147 -5.94 7.10 -6.61
C PRO A 147 -4.51 7.03 -6.04
N LEU A 148 -4.24 7.65 -4.88
CA LEU A 148 -2.92 7.65 -4.25
C LEU A 148 -2.67 6.41 -3.39
N SER A 149 -3.74 5.82 -2.86
CA SER A 149 -3.68 4.71 -1.91
C SER A 149 -2.79 3.55 -2.35
N PRO A 150 -2.83 3.10 -3.63
CA PRO A 150 -1.96 2.03 -4.09
C PRO A 150 -0.46 2.35 -4.00
N LEU A 151 -0.06 3.58 -4.35
CA LEU A 151 1.35 3.99 -4.28
C LEU A 151 1.80 4.21 -2.83
N ILE A 152 0.95 4.78 -1.97
CA ILE A 152 1.23 4.89 -0.54
C ILE A 152 1.44 3.50 0.06
N PHE A 153 0.57 2.55 -0.29
CA PHE A 153 0.71 1.17 0.12
C PHE A 153 2.00 0.52 -0.41
N GLY A 154 2.38 0.80 -1.66
CA GLY A 154 3.67 0.36 -2.22
C GLY A 154 4.87 0.90 -1.45
N MET A 155 4.85 2.19 -1.07
CA MET A 155 5.89 2.80 -0.24
C MET A 155 5.97 2.18 1.16
N VAL A 156 4.83 1.86 1.78
CA VAL A 156 4.78 1.14 3.07
C VAL A 156 5.33 -0.29 2.90
N SER A 157 4.86 -1.01 1.88
CA SER A 157 5.29 -2.37 1.54
C SER A 157 6.80 -2.45 1.36
N HIS A 158 7.43 -1.44 0.76
CA HIS A 158 8.88 -1.40 0.61
C HIS A 158 9.62 -1.57 1.94
N PHE A 159 9.20 -0.90 3.03
CA PHE A 159 9.87 -1.08 4.32
C PHE A 159 9.69 -2.48 4.90
N ILE A 160 8.50 -3.07 4.71
CA ILE A 160 8.21 -4.44 5.13
C ILE A 160 9.13 -5.41 4.36
N ILE A 161 9.21 -5.25 3.04
CA ILE A 161 10.06 -6.07 2.17
C ILE A 161 11.53 -5.91 2.55
N GLU A 162 12.03 -4.70 2.73
CA GLU A 162 13.42 -4.44 3.11
C GLU A 162 13.81 -5.13 4.43
N LYS A 163 12.88 -5.24 5.38
CA LYS A 163 13.12 -5.96 6.64
C LYS A 163 13.03 -7.48 6.46
N ILE A 164 12.04 -7.98 5.72
CA ILE A 164 11.81 -9.43 5.58
C ILE A 164 12.84 -10.06 4.65
N LYS A 165 13.26 -9.39 3.57
CA LYS A 165 14.22 -9.92 2.58
C LYS A 165 15.57 -10.35 3.17
N LEU A 166 15.93 -9.82 4.34
CA LEU A 166 17.15 -10.20 5.06
C LEU A 166 17.05 -11.56 5.77
N ARG A 167 15.86 -12.17 5.79
CA ARG A 167 15.52 -13.36 6.57
C ARG A 167 14.97 -14.51 5.72
N VAL A 168 14.80 -14.30 4.41
CA VAL A 168 14.21 -15.25 3.46
C VAL A 168 15.05 -15.31 2.19
N ASP A 169 14.95 -16.40 1.44
CA ASP A 169 15.63 -16.54 0.14
C ASP A 169 14.95 -15.69 -0.93
N HIS A 170 13.63 -15.56 -0.84
CA HIS A 170 12.84 -14.69 -1.72
C HIS A 170 11.57 -14.20 -1.03
N ILE A 171 11.15 -13.00 -1.38
CA ILE A 171 9.86 -12.40 -1.02
C ILE A 171 9.25 -11.83 -2.28
N GLN A 172 7.96 -12.06 -2.46
CA GLN A 172 7.13 -11.47 -3.49
C GLN A 172 5.81 -11.02 -2.87
N MET A 173 5.31 -9.88 -3.27
CA MET A 173 4.01 -9.37 -2.89
C MET A 173 3.20 -8.99 -4.12
N TYR A 174 1.89 -9.23 -4.07
CA TYR A 174 0.92 -8.66 -4.99
C TYR A 174 -0.20 -8.02 -4.18
N ALA A 175 -0.14 -6.69 -4.04
CA ALA A 175 -0.93 -5.98 -3.06
C ALA A 175 -0.66 -6.53 -1.65
N ASP A 176 -1.69 -6.90 -0.90
CA ASP A 176 -1.59 -7.45 0.46
C ASP A 176 -1.14 -8.92 0.51
N ASP A 177 -1.28 -9.68 -0.58
CA ASP A 177 -0.83 -11.06 -0.67
C ASP A 177 0.70 -11.13 -0.67
N MET A 178 1.29 -11.80 0.32
CA MET A 178 2.74 -11.98 0.44
C MET A 178 3.13 -13.46 0.38
N ILE A 179 4.15 -13.76 -0.42
CA ILE A 179 4.73 -15.09 -0.58
C ILE A 179 6.22 -15.02 -0.22
N LEU A 180 6.65 -15.91 0.66
CA LEU A 180 8.04 -16.08 1.06
C LEU A 180 8.54 -17.45 0.63
N LEU A 181 9.76 -17.50 0.09
CA LEU A 181 10.47 -18.74 -0.19
C LEU A 181 11.65 -18.86 0.77
N VAL A 182 11.77 -20.03 1.41
CA VAL A 182 12.80 -20.31 2.42
C VAL A 182 13.34 -21.72 2.22
N LYS A 183 14.66 -21.90 2.10
CA LYS A 183 15.26 -23.24 1.96
C LYS A 183 15.27 -24.03 3.27
N ASN A 184 15.65 -23.40 4.38
CA ASN A 184 15.84 -24.07 5.66
C ASN A 184 15.29 -23.23 6.82
N SER A 185 14.76 -23.87 7.87
CA SER A 185 14.32 -23.23 9.13
C SER A 185 13.06 -22.35 9.03
N TYR A 186 12.01 -22.78 8.33
CA TYR A 186 10.75 -22.03 8.21
C TYR A 186 10.17 -21.58 9.57
N ASN A 187 10.22 -22.42 10.60
CA ASN A 187 9.73 -22.08 11.96
C ASN A 187 10.40 -20.82 12.54
N LYS A 188 11.72 -20.70 12.41
CA LYS A 188 12.46 -19.50 12.91
C LYS A 188 12.14 -18.26 12.09
N VAL A 189 11.84 -18.43 10.79
CA VAL A 189 11.46 -17.33 9.89
C VAL A 189 10.07 -16.83 10.25
N ILE A 190 9.08 -17.72 10.43
CA ILE A 190 7.71 -17.35 10.75
C ILE A 190 7.66 -16.46 11.99
N THR A 191 8.27 -16.87 13.11
CA THR A 191 8.26 -16.08 14.36
C THR A 191 8.88 -14.69 14.16
N LYS A 192 9.96 -14.59 13.36
CA LYS A 192 10.61 -13.31 13.08
C LYS A 192 9.77 -12.43 12.16
N VAL A 193 9.15 -13.00 11.14
CA VAL A 193 8.27 -12.25 10.22
C VAL A 193 7.03 -11.74 10.94
N GLN A 194 6.41 -12.56 11.80
CA GLN A 194 5.28 -12.15 12.64
C GLN A 194 5.60 -10.99 13.58
N SER A 195 6.86 -10.84 14.02
CA SER A 195 7.28 -9.69 14.84
C SER A 195 7.48 -8.39 14.04
N ILE A 196 7.55 -8.46 12.71
CA ILE A 196 7.77 -7.31 11.82
C ILE A 196 6.43 -6.73 11.33
N LEU A 197 5.45 -7.62 11.10
CA LEU A 197 4.08 -7.29 10.68
C LEU A 197 3.25 -6.84 11.88
#